data_AF-A0A2G5J4B2-F1
#
_entry.id   AF-A0A2G5J4B2-F1
#
_cell.length_a   1.000
_cell.length_b   1.000
_cell.length_c   1.000
_cell.angle_alpha   90.00
_cell.angle_beta   90.00
_cell.angle_gamma   90.00
#
_symmetry.space_group_name_H-M   'P 1'
#
loop_
_entity.id
_entity.type
_entity.pdbx_description
1 polymer ?
#
loop_
_entity_poly.entity_id
_entity_poly.type
_entity_poly.pdbx_seq_one_letter_code
_entity_poly.pdbx_strand_id
1 'polypeptide(L)'
;MVGNIPGGCVEGEVYELSREVMAERTPRLARYGISDDAALAVGVTCGGTTEVFIEPVDAQTYPELPGLLERLCAGTRVALATVLEHPRPEAVGAHLVVTADDDLGGTGSPADDARIRTEVRTLLRQGDSGLVRIPSVRDAGEIRLFVNSLVPSPRMLVFGANDFAAALAQQARLLGHRTTVCDARPVFTTSDRFPGADEVVVAG
;
A
#
# COMPACT_ATOMS: atom_id res chain seq x y z
N MET A 1 -12.12 -15.13 7.67
CA MET A 1 -11.03 -14.14 7.80
C MET A 1 -9.95 -14.52 6.82
N VAL A 2 -9.45 -13.58 6.03
CA VAL A 2 -8.30 -13.76 5.12
C VAL A 2 -7.27 -12.71 5.52
N GLY A 3 -6.01 -13.10 5.66
CA GLY A 3 -4.95 -12.24 6.20
C GLY A 3 -4.73 -12.41 7.70
N ASN A 4 -3.75 -11.67 8.23
CA ASN A 4 -3.34 -11.69 9.64
C ASN A 4 -3.03 -10.25 10.10
N ILE A 5 -3.33 -9.92 11.37
CA ILE A 5 -2.90 -8.68 12.01
C ILE A 5 -1.78 -9.03 13.00
N PRO A 6 -0.56 -8.49 12.84
CA PRO A 6 0.53 -8.76 13.77
C PRO A 6 0.13 -8.36 15.20
N GLY A 7 0.02 -9.32 16.12
CA GLY A 7 -0.29 -9.02 17.52
C GLY A 7 -0.99 -10.11 18.33
N GLY A 8 -1.62 -11.11 17.69
CA GLY A 8 -2.19 -12.32 18.33
C GLY A 8 -3.37 -12.11 19.31
N CYS A 9 -3.39 -11.01 20.06
CA CYS A 9 -4.43 -10.69 21.05
C CYS A 9 -5.53 -9.76 20.50
N VAL A 10 -5.31 -9.10 19.37
CA VAL A 10 -6.25 -8.09 18.81
C VAL A 10 -7.22 -8.67 17.77
N GLU A 11 -6.96 -9.86 17.25
CA GLU A 11 -7.74 -10.44 16.14
C GLU A 11 -9.21 -10.68 16.51
N GLY A 12 -9.48 -11.14 17.73
CA GLY A 12 -10.84 -11.37 18.22
C GLY A 12 -11.64 -10.06 18.36
N GLU A 13 -11.02 -9.02 18.89
CA GLU A 13 -11.65 -7.70 19.03
C GLU A 13 -11.90 -7.06 17.66
N VAL A 14 -10.93 -7.15 16.75
CA VAL A 14 -11.11 -6.70 15.35
C VAL A 14 -12.22 -7.48 14.66
N TYR A 15 -12.34 -8.79 14.89
CA TYR A 15 -13.40 -9.61 14.32
C TYR A 15 -14.79 -9.16 14.80
N GLU A 16 -14.98 -8.97 16.11
CA GLU A 16 -16.27 -8.50 16.64
C GLU A 16 -16.58 -7.08 16.18
N LEU A 17 -15.61 -6.16 16.21
CA LEU A 17 -15.79 -4.82 15.67
C LEU A 17 -16.10 -4.83 14.15
N SER A 18 -15.53 -5.76 13.39
CA SER A 18 -15.89 -5.95 11.97
C SER A 18 -17.34 -6.36 11.81
N ARG A 19 -17.89 -7.19 12.70
CA ARG A 19 -19.32 -7.57 12.65
C ARG A 19 -20.23 -6.39 12.95
N GLU A 20 -19.86 -5.55 13.92
CA GLU A 20 -20.57 -4.32 14.24
C GLU A 20 -20.55 -3.35 13.06
N VAL A 21 -19.37 -3.08 12.48
CA VAL A 21 -19.22 -2.23 11.29
C VAL A 21 -20.06 -2.74 10.11
N MET A 22 -20.10 -4.05 9.90
CA MET A 22 -20.93 -4.65 8.84
C MET A 22 -22.43 -4.48 9.09
N ALA A 23 -22.88 -4.54 10.35
CA ALA A 23 -24.27 -4.33 10.72
C ALA A 23 -24.68 -2.84 10.64
N GLU A 24 -23.83 -1.94 11.13
CA GLU A 24 -24.06 -0.49 11.17
C GLU A 24 -23.75 0.20 9.83
N ARG A 25 -23.02 -0.48 8.94
CA ARG A 25 -22.50 0.06 7.68
C ARG A 25 -21.75 1.38 7.84
N THR A 26 -21.09 1.56 8.97
CA THR A 26 -20.37 2.80 9.31
C THR A 26 -18.91 2.46 9.63
N PRO A 27 -17.92 3.05 8.93
CA PRO A 27 -16.51 2.81 9.21
C PRO A 27 -16.10 3.19 10.63
N ARG A 28 -15.07 2.51 11.15
CA ARG A 28 -14.51 2.72 12.49
C ARG A 28 -12.98 2.66 12.43
N LEU A 29 -12.34 3.59 13.14
CA LEU A 29 -10.90 3.54 13.43
C LEU A 29 -10.72 3.12 14.89
N ALA A 30 -10.16 1.93 15.11
CA ALA A 30 -9.86 1.40 16.43
C ALA A 30 -8.37 1.49 16.73
N ARG A 31 -8.02 1.77 17.99
CA ARG A 31 -6.64 1.88 18.46
C ARG A 31 -6.37 0.83 19.52
N TYR A 32 -5.43 -0.06 19.25
CA TYR A 32 -5.01 -1.14 20.14
C TYR A 32 -3.59 -0.86 20.63
N GLY A 33 -3.34 -1.01 21.93
CA GLY A 33 -2.01 -0.88 22.50
C GLY A 33 -1.93 -1.63 23.82
N ILE A 34 -0.77 -2.25 24.08
CA ILE A 34 -0.46 -2.77 25.42
C ILE A 34 -0.02 -1.55 26.24
N SER A 35 -0.64 -1.32 27.40
CA SER A 35 -0.17 -0.26 28.30
C SER A 35 1.24 -0.61 28.83
N ASP A 36 2.11 0.41 28.94
CA ASP A 36 3.52 0.25 29.36
C ASP A 36 3.66 -0.53 30.68
N ASP A 37 2.69 -0.41 31.59
CA ASP A 37 2.69 -1.11 32.89
C ASP A 37 2.54 -2.64 32.78
N ALA A 38 1.91 -3.15 31.71
CA ALA A 38 1.76 -4.58 31.47
C ALA A 38 2.89 -5.17 30.61
N ALA A 39 3.49 -4.35 29.74
CA ALA A 39 4.58 -4.78 28.85
C ALA A 39 5.86 -5.14 29.62
N LEU A 40 6.18 -4.39 30.69
CA LEU A 40 7.37 -4.64 31.51
C LEU A 40 7.26 -5.92 32.37
N ALA A 41 6.03 -6.31 32.75
CA ALA A 41 5.77 -7.47 33.61
C ALA A 41 5.82 -8.82 32.86
N VAL A 42 5.66 -8.82 31.53
CA VAL A 42 5.51 -10.04 30.72
C VAL A 42 6.69 -10.25 29.74
N GLY A 43 7.68 -9.35 29.73
CA GLY A 43 8.91 -9.54 28.94
C GLY A 43 8.70 -9.51 27.42
N VAL A 44 7.62 -8.87 26.96
CA VAL A 44 7.31 -8.75 25.53
C VAL A 44 7.92 -7.45 25.00
N THR A 45 8.78 -7.56 23.98
CA THR A 45 9.52 -6.41 23.41
C THR A 45 8.75 -5.65 22.33
N CYS A 46 7.59 -6.13 21.90
CA CYS A 46 6.71 -5.46 20.93
C CYS A 46 5.71 -4.52 21.63
N GLY A 47 6.23 -3.52 22.34
CA GLY A 47 5.45 -2.38 22.85
C GLY A 47 5.15 -1.42 21.70
N GLY A 48 3.95 -1.52 21.13
CA GLY A 48 3.50 -0.64 20.05
C GLY A 48 2.00 -0.36 20.14
N THR A 49 1.58 0.77 19.59
CA THR A 49 0.17 1.03 19.31
C THR A 49 -0.11 0.74 17.85
N THR A 50 -1.19 0.02 17.56
CA THR A 50 -1.70 -0.25 16.22
C THR A 50 -3.07 0.41 16.06
N GLU A 51 -3.25 1.14 14.96
CA GLU A 51 -4.58 1.62 14.55
C GLU A 51 -5.10 0.72 13.41
N VAL A 52 -6.35 0.28 13.54
CA VAL A 52 -7.03 -0.56 12.55
C VAL A 52 -8.26 0.18 12.07
N PHE A 53 -8.27 0.52 10.79
CA PHE A 53 -9.45 1.06 10.12
C PHE A 53 -10.28 -0.11 9.57
N ILE A 54 -11.57 -0.11 9.89
CA ILE A 54 -12.51 -1.16 9.54
C ILE A 54 -13.67 -0.51 8.81
N GLU A 55 -13.98 -1.03 7.63
CA GLU A 55 -15.03 -0.50 6.76
C GLU A 55 -15.81 -1.63 6.07
N PRO A 56 -17.10 -1.42 5.78
CA PRO A 56 -17.85 -2.34 4.94
C PRO A 56 -17.38 -2.21 3.48
N VAL A 57 -17.19 -3.34 2.79
CA VAL A 57 -16.76 -3.37 1.38
C VAL A 57 -17.84 -4.03 0.54
N ASP A 58 -18.53 -3.24 -0.28
CA ASP A 58 -19.42 -3.68 -1.34
C ASP A 58 -19.50 -2.62 -2.45
N ALA A 59 -20.31 -2.88 -3.49
CA ALA A 59 -20.44 -1.99 -4.64
C ALA A 59 -21.01 -0.60 -4.31
N GLN A 60 -21.65 -0.42 -3.13
CA GLN A 60 -22.15 0.88 -2.69
C GLN A 60 -21.14 1.63 -1.83
N THR A 61 -20.46 0.92 -0.93
CA THR A 61 -19.53 1.56 0.03
C THR A 61 -18.12 1.73 -0.54
N TYR A 62 -17.75 0.94 -1.55
CA TYR A 62 -16.45 1.03 -2.20
C TYR A 62 -16.57 0.84 -3.73
N PRO A 63 -17.26 1.76 -4.43
CA PRO A 63 -17.51 1.64 -5.86
C PRO A 63 -16.25 1.72 -6.74
N GLU A 64 -15.14 2.27 -6.23
CA GLU A 64 -13.86 2.37 -6.95
C GLU A 64 -13.07 1.06 -6.96
N LEU A 65 -13.43 0.08 -6.14
CA LEU A 65 -12.66 -1.17 -5.99
C LEU A 65 -12.42 -1.91 -7.32
N PRO A 66 -13.41 -2.08 -8.24
CA PRO A 66 -13.15 -2.67 -9.55
C PRO A 66 -12.10 -1.89 -10.34
N GLY A 67 -12.16 -0.56 -10.34
CA GLY A 67 -11.19 0.28 -11.05
C GLY A 67 -9.80 0.22 -10.44
N LEU A 68 -9.68 0.09 -9.12
CA LEU A 68 -8.41 -0.21 -8.45
C LEU A 68 -7.84 -1.55 -8.93
N LEU A 69 -8.64 -2.61 -8.91
CA LEU A 69 -8.21 -3.95 -9.29
C LEU A 69 -7.77 -4.02 -10.76
N GLU A 70 -8.48 -3.35 -11.67
CA GLU A 70 -8.08 -3.24 -13.08
C GLU A 70 -6.67 -2.66 -13.25
N ARG A 71 -6.36 -1.57 -12.52
CA ARG A 71 -5.05 -0.91 -12.54
C ARG A 71 -3.96 -1.81 -11.97
N LEU A 72 -4.24 -2.52 -10.88
CA LEU A 72 -3.30 -3.47 -10.28
C LEU A 72 -3.01 -4.64 -11.25
N CYS A 73 -4.03 -5.20 -11.88
CA CYS A 73 -3.88 -6.27 -12.88
C CYS A 73 -3.10 -5.80 -14.12
N ALA A 74 -3.25 -4.53 -14.51
CA ALA A 74 -2.49 -3.93 -15.60
C ALA A 74 -1.03 -3.59 -15.24
N GLY A 75 -0.62 -3.75 -13.97
CA GLY A 75 0.70 -3.35 -13.50
C GLY A 75 0.90 -1.83 -13.41
N THR A 76 -0.19 -1.07 -13.32
CA THR A 76 -0.16 0.38 -13.16
C THR A 76 0.26 0.73 -11.73
N ARG A 77 1.18 1.68 -11.57
CA ARG A 77 1.48 2.29 -10.26
C ARG A 77 0.24 3.04 -9.79
N VAL A 78 -0.31 2.63 -8.65
CA VAL A 78 -1.53 3.23 -8.10
C VAL A 78 -1.36 3.48 -6.61
N ALA A 79 -1.87 4.60 -6.13
CA ALA A 79 -2.02 4.85 -4.70
C ALA A 79 -3.49 4.81 -4.33
N LEU A 80 -3.82 4.04 -3.30
CA LEU A 80 -5.12 4.06 -2.65
C LEU A 80 -5.03 4.96 -1.43
N ALA A 81 -5.74 6.07 -1.43
CA ALA A 81 -5.94 6.88 -0.24
C ALA A 81 -7.31 6.58 0.38
N THR A 82 -7.32 6.26 1.67
CA THR A 82 -8.53 6.04 2.46
C THR A 82 -8.66 7.15 3.50
N VAL A 83 -9.81 7.81 3.55
CA VAL A 83 -10.07 8.90 4.49
C VAL A 83 -10.41 8.32 5.87
N LEU A 84 -9.53 8.53 6.84
CA LEU A 84 -9.70 8.03 8.21
C LEU A 84 -10.45 9.02 9.11
N GLU A 85 -10.16 10.32 8.94
CA GLU A 85 -10.78 11.42 9.68
C GLU A 85 -11.03 12.58 8.69
N HIS A 86 -12.18 13.24 8.79
CA HIS A 86 -12.54 14.38 7.95
C HIS A 86 -13.53 15.29 8.70
N PRO A 87 -13.51 16.63 8.52
CA PRO A 87 -14.46 17.54 9.19
C PRO A 87 -15.93 17.23 8.86
N ARG A 88 -16.16 16.67 7.67
CA ARG A 88 -17.43 16.11 7.21
C ARG A 88 -17.50 14.60 7.48
N PRO A 89 -18.32 14.12 8.42
CA PRO A 89 -18.39 12.71 8.79
C PRO A 89 -18.73 11.77 7.64
N GLU A 90 -19.54 12.22 6.67
CA GLU A 90 -19.93 11.42 5.51
C GLU A 90 -18.79 11.15 4.52
N ALA A 91 -17.66 11.85 4.65
CA ALA A 91 -16.47 11.62 3.84
C ALA A 91 -15.49 10.60 4.48
N VAL A 92 -15.72 10.19 5.73
CA VAL A 92 -14.90 9.14 6.36
C VAL A 92 -15.19 7.80 5.70
N GLY A 93 -14.12 7.08 5.32
CA GLY A 93 -14.19 5.88 4.49
C GLY A 93 -14.29 6.17 3.00
N ALA A 94 -14.22 7.43 2.56
CA ALA A 94 -14.08 7.72 1.13
C ALA A 94 -12.70 7.27 0.62
N HIS A 95 -12.69 6.70 -0.58
CA HIS A 95 -11.48 6.25 -1.26
C HIS A 95 -11.13 7.17 -2.42
N LEU A 96 -9.84 7.41 -2.61
CA LEU A 96 -9.30 8.00 -3.83
C LEU A 96 -8.27 7.04 -4.40
N VAL A 97 -8.51 6.60 -5.63
CA VAL A 97 -7.58 5.76 -6.40
C VAL A 97 -6.83 6.70 -7.34
N VAL A 98 -5.55 6.92 -7.07
CA VAL A 98 -4.73 7.94 -7.73
C VAL A 98 -3.64 7.28 -8.56
N THR A 99 -3.52 7.66 -9.82
CA THR A 99 -2.43 7.23 -10.71
C THR A 99 -1.66 8.44 -11.26
N ALA A 100 -0.74 8.19 -12.19
CA ALA A 100 -0.07 9.26 -12.93
C ALA A 100 -1.01 9.96 -13.92
N ASP A 101 -1.95 9.23 -14.50
CA ASP A 101 -2.73 9.67 -15.66
C ASP A 101 -4.19 9.99 -15.30
N ASP A 102 -4.73 9.34 -14.28
CA ASP A 102 -6.12 9.45 -13.89
C ASP A 102 -6.34 9.19 -12.40
N ASP A 103 -7.50 9.62 -11.89
CA ASP A 103 -7.93 9.22 -10.56
C ASP A 103 -9.43 8.95 -10.49
N LEU A 104 -9.81 8.04 -9.58
CA LEU A 104 -11.18 7.67 -9.26
C LEU A 104 -11.51 8.03 -7.81
N GLY A 105 -12.80 8.16 -7.52
CA GLY A 105 -13.31 8.46 -6.19
C GLY A 105 -13.01 9.89 -5.71
N GLY A 106 -13.42 10.15 -4.47
CA GLY A 106 -13.35 11.48 -3.87
C GLY A 106 -14.16 11.57 -2.59
N THR A 107 -13.91 12.63 -1.85
CA THR A 107 -14.62 13.02 -0.62
C THR A 107 -15.96 13.73 -0.91
N GLY A 108 -16.27 13.98 -2.19
CA GLY A 108 -17.37 14.84 -2.62
C GLY A 108 -17.09 16.34 -2.50
N SER A 109 -15.88 16.74 -2.10
CA SER A 109 -15.42 18.13 -2.10
C SER A 109 -14.30 18.28 -3.14
N PRO A 110 -14.56 18.89 -4.30
CA PRO A 110 -13.55 19.06 -5.34
C PRO A 110 -12.28 19.78 -4.86
N ALA A 111 -12.42 20.69 -3.89
CA ALA A 111 -11.30 21.44 -3.33
C ALA A 111 -10.40 20.56 -2.45
N ASP A 112 -10.99 19.74 -1.57
CA ASP A 112 -10.24 18.77 -0.76
C ASP A 112 -9.66 17.67 -1.65
N ASP A 113 -10.43 17.15 -2.62
CA ASP A 113 -9.99 16.10 -3.54
C ASP A 113 -8.77 16.53 -4.35
N ALA A 114 -8.74 17.76 -4.85
CA ALA A 114 -7.58 18.30 -5.55
C ALA A 114 -6.33 18.35 -4.66
N ARG A 115 -6.47 18.73 -3.38
CA ARG A 115 -5.37 18.74 -2.41
C ARG A 115 -4.91 17.31 -2.09
N ILE A 116 -5.83 16.42 -1.79
CA ILE A 116 -5.56 15.00 -1.50
C ILE A 116 -4.80 14.38 -2.67
N ARG A 117 -5.31 14.51 -3.90
CA ARG A 117 -4.68 13.95 -5.11
C ARG A 117 -3.26 14.48 -5.34
N THR A 118 -3.01 15.76 -5.04
CA THR A 118 -1.67 16.35 -5.14
C THR A 118 -0.69 15.66 -4.19
N GLU A 119 -1.09 15.47 -2.94
CA GLU A 119 -0.24 14.87 -1.91
C GLU A 119 -0.05 13.38 -2.10
N VAL A 120 -1.13 12.66 -2.41
CA VAL A 120 -1.11 11.24 -2.72
C VAL A 120 -0.23 10.94 -3.94
N ARG A 121 -0.28 11.75 -5.00
CA ARG A 121 0.63 11.57 -6.15
C ARG A 121 2.09 11.76 -5.78
N THR A 122 2.40 12.62 -4.81
CA THR A 122 3.77 12.81 -4.34
C THR A 122 4.31 11.54 -3.69
N LEU A 123 3.52 10.93 -2.79
CA LEU A 123 3.86 9.63 -2.20
C LEU A 123 3.97 8.53 -3.27
N LEU A 124 3.04 8.47 -4.23
CA LEU A 124 3.06 7.48 -5.31
C LEU A 124 4.31 7.55 -6.18
N ARG A 125 4.79 8.76 -6.50
CA ARG A 125 6.04 8.96 -7.25
C ARG A 125 7.24 8.41 -6.48
N GLN A 126 7.24 8.55 -5.15
CA GLN A 126 8.30 8.02 -4.28
C GLN A 126 8.15 6.51 -4.05
N GLY A 127 6.93 5.98 -4.20
CA GLY A 127 6.60 4.60 -3.82
C GLY A 127 6.35 4.42 -2.34
N ASP A 128 6.13 5.53 -1.61
CA ASP A 128 5.95 5.53 -0.16
C ASP A 128 4.48 5.33 0.21
N SER A 129 4.25 4.68 1.35
CA SER A 129 2.93 4.49 1.96
C SER A 129 2.95 5.01 3.39
N GLY A 130 1.84 5.55 3.87
CA GLY A 130 1.79 6.06 5.24
C GLY A 130 0.57 6.91 5.56
N LEU A 131 0.56 7.43 6.79
CA LEU A 131 -0.45 8.36 7.25
C LEU A 131 -0.11 9.78 6.79
N VAL A 132 -1.10 10.47 6.26
CA VAL A 132 -0.97 11.87 5.80
C VAL A 132 -2.03 12.70 6.51
N ARG A 133 -1.62 13.86 7.04
CA ARG A 133 -2.52 14.88 7.60
C ARG A 133 -2.41 16.15 6.77
N ILE A 134 -3.54 16.66 6.32
CA ILE A 134 -3.63 17.90 5.55
C ILE A 134 -4.79 18.75 6.05
N PRO A 135 -4.70 20.09 6.01
CA PRO A 135 -5.85 20.93 6.31
C PRO A 135 -6.94 20.75 5.25
N SER A 136 -8.21 20.74 5.67
CA SER A 136 -9.31 20.86 4.70
C SER A 136 -9.27 22.26 4.07
N VAL A 137 -9.56 22.31 2.78
CA VAL A 137 -9.65 23.56 2.00
C VAL A 137 -11.04 24.18 2.18
N ARG A 138 -12.07 23.35 2.37
CA ARG A 138 -13.47 23.78 2.45
C ARG A 138 -13.92 24.08 3.88
N ASP A 139 -13.54 23.21 4.80
CA ASP A 139 -14.08 23.18 6.16
C ASP A 139 -12.98 23.45 7.20
N ALA A 140 -13.35 23.95 8.39
CA ALA A 140 -12.37 24.14 9.46
C ALA A 140 -11.97 22.77 10.06
N GLY A 141 -10.71 22.39 9.91
CA GLY A 141 -10.15 21.17 10.49
C GLY A 141 -9.13 20.50 9.58
N GLU A 142 -8.76 19.27 9.95
CA GLU A 142 -7.80 18.44 9.21
C GLU A 142 -8.46 17.19 8.63
N ILE A 143 -7.88 16.72 7.54
CA ILE A 143 -8.18 15.44 6.91
C ILE A 143 -7.01 14.52 7.22
N ARG A 144 -7.32 13.34 7.76
CA ARG A 144 -6.34 12.28 7.98
C ARG A 144 -6.59 11.16 6.98
N LEU A 145 -5.55 10.78 6.26
CA LEU A 145 -5.57 9.76 5.23
C LEU A 145 -4.62 8.63 5.60
N PHE A 146 -4.96 7.41 5.22
CA PHE A 146 -3.97 6.37 4.99
C PHE A 146 -3.74 6.24 3.49
N VAL A 147 -2.49 6.37 3.06
CA VAL A 147 -2.08 6.25 1.67
C VAL A 147 -1.30 4.95 1.50
N ASN A 148 -1.80 4.07 0.65
CA ASN A 148 -1.16 2.82 0.28
C ASN A 148 -0.73 2.87 -1.19
N SER A 149 0.55 3.10 -1.43
CA SER A 149 1.18 3.05 -2.75
C SER A 149 1.44 1.60 -3.17
N LEU A 150 0.62 1.12 -4.09
CA LEU A 150 0.70 -0.21 -4.68
C LEU A 150 1.48 -0.10 -5.99
N VAL A 151 2.80 -0.27 -5.87
CA VAL A 151 3.72 -0.14 -7.01
C VAL A 151 4.24 -1.51 -7.45
N PRO A 152 4.42 -1.75 -8.75
CA PRO A 152 5.05 -2.98 -9.23
C PRO A 152 6.46 -3.15 -8.65
N SER A 153 6.93 -4.39 -8.60
CA SER A 153 8.30 -4.73 -8.20
C SER A 153 9.33 -3.82 -8.86
N PRO A 154 10.24 -3.20 -8.09
CA PRO A 154 11.27 -2.33 -8.64
C PRO A 154 12.17 -3.13 -9.60
N ARG A 155 12.57 -2.52 -10.71
CA ARG A 155 13.45 -3.17 -11.69
C ARG A 155 14.92 -3.04 -11.28
N MET A 156 15.68 -4.12 -11.40
CA MET A 156 17.14 -4.12 -11.29
C MET A 156 17.74 -4.50 -12.65
N LEU A 157 18.53 -3.62 -13.23
CA LEU A 157 19.24 -3.88 -14.50
C LEU A 157 20.70 -4.16 -14.19
N VAL A 158 21.18 -5.36 -14.54
CA VAL A 158 22.55 -5.79 -14.28
C VAL A 158 23.31 -5.84 -15.61
N PHE A 159 24.28 -4.96 -15.78
CA PHE A 159 25.12 -4.90 -16.97
C PHE A 159 26.40 -5.71 -16.77
N GLY A 160 26.56 -6.77 -17.55
CA GLY A 160 27.68 -7.72 -17.48
C GLY A 160 27.23 -9.10 -16.97
N ALA A 161 27.19 -10.09 -17.86
CA ALA A 161 26.75 -11.46 -17.58
C ALA A 161 27.90 -12.33 -17.01
N ASN A 162 28.39 -11.96 -15.83
CA ASN A 162 29.41 -12.69 -15.08
C ASN A 162 28.80 -13.46 -13.88
N ASP A 163 29.63 -14.24 -13.18
CA ASP A 163 29.13 -15.07 -12.08
C ASP A 163 28.68 -14.25 -10.87
N PHE A 164 29.21 -13.03 -10.69
CA PHE A 164 28.71 -12.09 -9.69
C PHE A 164 27.30 -11.59 -10.00
N ALA A 165 26.96 -11.41 -11.29
CA ALA A 165 25.61 -11.06 -11.72
C ALA A 165 24.60 -12.16 -11.40
N ALA A 166 25.00 -13.43 -11.44
CA ALA A 166 24.14 -14.54 -11.03
C ALA A 166 23.83 -14.50 -9.52
N ALA A 167 24.84 -14.27 -8.69
CA ALA A 167 24.66 -14.10 -7.25
C ALA A 167 23.80 -12.86 -6.92
N LEU A 168 24.06 -11.74 -7.60
CA LEU A 168 23.29 -10.50 -7.43
C LEU A 168 21.82 -10.69 -7.81
N ALA A 169 21.52 -11.37 -8.92
CA ALA A 169 20.15 -11.64 -9.35
C ALA A 169 19.37 -12.47 -8.32
N GLN A 170 20.01 -13.43 -7.66
CA GLN A 170 19.38 -14.19 -6.57
C GLN A 170 19.03 -13.29 -5.38
N GLN A 171 19.93 -12.40 -4.96
CA GLN A 171 19.67 -11.47 -3.86
C GLN A 171 18.58 -10.45 -4.24
N ALA A 172 18.61 -9.94 -5.47
CA ALA A 172 17.62 -9.01 -5.98
C ALA A 172 16.21 -9.62 -5.95
N ARG A 173 16.06 -10.88 -6.36
CA ARG A 173 14.79 -11.61 -6.28
C ARG A 173 14.27 -11.73 -4.85
N LEU A 174 15.14 -12.01 -3.87
CA LEU A 174 14.76 -12.08 -2.46
C LEU A 174 14.26 -10.73 -1.92
N LEU A 175 14.82 -9.63 -2.42
CA LEU A 175 14.40 -8.27 -2.11
C LEU A 175 13.18 -7.81 -2.92
N GLY A 176 12.58 -8.69 -3.74
CA GLY A 176 11.38 -8.41 -4.52
C GLY A 176 11.63 -7.60 -5.80
N HIS A 177 12.88 -7.48 -6.26
CA HIS A 177 13.19 -6.84 -7.54
C HIS A 177 12.87 -7.74 -8.72
N ARG A 178 12.42 -7.12 -9.82
CA ARG A 178 12.38 -7.73 -11.14
C ARG A 178 13.72 -7.49 -11.85
N THR A 179 14.50 -8.54 -12.08
CA THR A 179 15.89 -8.43 -12.52
C THR A 179 16.06 -8.76 -14.01
N THR A 180 16.72 -7.87 -14.75
CA THR A 180 17.15 -8.09 -16.14
C THR A 180 18.67 -8.10 -16.20
N VAL A 181 19.29 -9.17 -16.71
CA VAL A 181 20.74 -9.26 -16.95
C VAL A 181 21.03 -8.98 -18.42
N CYS A 182 21.90 -8.00 -18.69
CA CYS A 182 22.27 -7.57 -20.04
C CYS A 182 23.77 -7.75 -20.29
N ASP A 183 24.15 -8.34 -21.42
CA ASP A 183 25.54 -8.35 -21.89
C ASP A 183 25.57 -8.33 -23.42
N ALA A 184 26.56 -7.67 -24.03
CA ALA A 184 26.68 -7.61 -25.48
C ALA A 184 27.14 -8.95 -26.11
N ARG A 185 27.65 -9.87 -25.28
CA ARG A 185 28.23 -11.13 -25.73
C ARG A 185 27.20 -12.25 -25.59
N PRO A 186 26.71 -12.82 -26.72
CA PRO A 186 25.72 -13.90 -26.72
C PRO A 186 26.18 -15.13 -25.92
N VAL A 187 27.48 -15.39 -25.91
CA VAL A 187 28.06 -16.57 -25.25
C VAL A 187 27.86 -16.56 -23.74
N PHE A 188 27.67 -15.39 -23.13
CA PHE A 188 27.52 -15.25 -21.68
C PHE A 188 26.05 -15.11 -21.24
N THR A 189 25.10 -14.93 -22.16
CA THR A 189 23.71 -14.55 -21.91
C THR A 189 22.73 -15.71 -22.10
N THR A 190 23.02 -16.83 -21.43
CA THR A 190 22.11 -17.98 -21.36
C THR A 190 21.27 -17.94 -20.09
N SER A 191 19.98 -18.24 -20.19
CA SER A 191 19.04 -18.23 -19.06
C SER A 191 19.50 -19.13 -17.90
N ASP A 192 20.08 -20.28 -18.22
CA ASP A 192 20.51 -21.29 -17.24
C ASP A 192 21.61 -20.78 -16.30
N ARG A 193 22.40 -19.79 -16.72
CA ARG A 193 23.43 -19.15 -15.89
C ARG A 193 22.85 -18.19 -14.85
N PHE A 194 21.60 -17.74 -15.03
CA PHE A 194 20.99 -16.70 -14.19
C PHE A 194 19.58 -17.11 -13.71
N PRO A 195 19.43 -18.19 -12.91
CA PRO A 195 18.11 -18.65 -12.44
C PRO A 195 17.40 -17.65 -11.52
N GLY A 196 18.11 -16.65 -11.00
CA GLY A 196 17.53 -15.55 -10.22
C GLY A 196 17.05 -14.36 -11.06
N ALA A 197 17.35 -14.32 -12.36
CA ALA A 197 16.94 -13.24 -13.24
C ALA A 197 15.57 -13.53 -13.87
N ASP A 198 14.73 -12.52 -13.97
CA ASP A 198 13.45 -12.60 -14.67
C ASP A 198 13.63 -12.50 -16.20
N GLU A 199 14.74 -11.90 -16.64
CA GLU A 199 15.06 -11.72 -18.04
C GLU A 199 16.58 -11.70 -18.27
N VAL A 200 17.05 -12.30 -19.37
CA VAL A 200 18.46 -12.27 -19.81
C VAL A 200 18.50 -11.83 -21.27
N VAL A 201 19.21 -10.75 -21.57
CA VAL A 201 19.16 -10.07 -22.87
C VAL A 201 20.56 -9.90 -23.45
N VAL A 202 20.69 -10.15 -24.75
CA VAL A 202 21.88 -9.74 -25.53
C VAL A 202 21.72 -8.28 -25.92
N ALA A 203 22.57 -7.40 -25.39
CA ALA A 203 22.56 -5.98 -25.75
C ALA A 203 23.31 -5.77 -27.07
N GLY A 204 22.57 -5.68 -28.18
CA GLY A 204 23.11 -5.42 -29.52
C GLY A 204 23.47 -3.95 -29.77
#